data_AF-A0A935K659-F1
#
_entry.id   AF-A0A935K659-F1
#
_cell.length_a   1.000
_cell.length_b   1.000
_cell.length_c   1.000
_cell.angle_alpha   90.00
_cell.angle_beta   90.00
_cell.angle_gamma   90.00
#
_symmetry.space_group_name_H-M   'P 1'
#
loop_
_entity.id
_entity.type
_entity.pdbx_description
1 polymer ?
#
loop_
_entity_poly.entity_id
_entity_poly.type
_entity_poly.pdbx_seq_one_letter_code
_entity_poly.pdbx_strand_id
1 'polypeptide(L)'
;MTKTYEEIYLQPLYTSNDIKDLPQINNLPGFQNYLRGSNVSGYTSRSWEIAQEYNQSLPEDLNEALRSDLKRGLNSINIVLDNPTQLGIDADQSKTGEVGKDGLSISGVRKMQVLFKDIDLTNQPINISGGFHHFQSHFFYSLCK
;
A
#
# COMPACT_ATOMS: atom_id res chain seq x y z
N MET A 1 26.14 4.74 27.06
CA MET A 1 25.35 5.43 26.02
C MET A 1 25.38 4.56 24.79
N THR A 2 24.21 4.20 24.28
CA THR A 2 24.09 3.36 23.09
C THR A 2 23.89 4.27 21.89
N LYS A 3 24.69 4.11 20.84
CA LYS A 3 24.57 4.90 19.62
C LYS A 3 23.72 4.13 18.60
N THR A 4 22.69 4.81 18.08
CA THR A 4 21.84 4.28 17.00
C THR A 4 22.51 4.44 15.63
N TYR A 5 21.95 3.80 14.59
CA TYR A 5 22.45 3.96 13.22
C TYR A 5 22.27 5.38 12.68
N GLU A 6 21.30 6.11 13.23
CA GLU A 6 21.00 7.51 12.96
C GLU A 6 21.91 8.47 13.74
N GLU A 7 22.96 7.94 14.40
CA GLU A 7 23.95 8.72 15.16
C GLU A 7 23.36 9.42 16.40
N ILE A 8 22.17 9.00 16.86
CA ILE A 8 21.53 9.48 18.08
C ILE A 8 22.07 8.69 19.27
N TYR A 9 22.51 9.39 20.30
CA TYR A 9 23.01 8.79 21.53
C TYR A 9 21.88 8.59 22.55
N LEU A 10 21.58 7.34 22.85
CA LEU A 10 20.58 6.97 23.85
C LEU A 10 21.19 6.92 25.25
N GLN A 11 20.51 7.58 26.18
CA GLN A 11 20.79 7.47 27.61
C GLN A 11 20.21 6.14 28.14
N PRO A 12 20.83 5.52 29.16
CA PRO A 12 20.34 4.26 29.73
C PRO A 12 19.03 4.43 30.53
N LEU A 13 18.72 5.66 30.94
CA LEU A 13 17.51 6.02 31.67
C LEU A 13 17.07 7.41 31.25
N TYR A 14 15.78 7.57 30.99
CA TYR A 14 15.12 8.86 30.77
C TYR A 14 14.17 9.14 31.93
N THR A 15 14.08 10.40 32.32
CA THR A 15 13.32 10.89 33.48
C THR A 15 12.39 12.02 33.06
N SER A 16 11.53 12.46 33.99
CA SER A 16 10.68 13.63 33.76
C SER A 16 11.46 14.93 33.53
N ASN A 17 12.75 15.00 33.91
CA ASN A 17 13.58 16.16 33.60
C ASN A 17 13.88 16.28 32.10
N ASP A 18 13.99 15.16 31.39
CA ASP A 18 14.40 15.12 29.98
C ASP A 18 13.32 15.63 29.02
N ILE A 19 12.08 15.78 29.51
CA ILE A 19 10.93 16.26 28.72
C ILE A 19 10.53 17.69 29.05
N LYS A 20 11.12 18.36 30.06
CA LYS A 20 10.62 19.66 30.58
C LYS A 20 10.53 20.75 29.52
N ASP A 21 11.52 20.79 28.64
CA ASP A 21 11.65 21.84 27.62
C ASP A 21 11.11 21.40 26.25
N LEU A 22 10.48 20.22 26.16
CA LEU A 22 9.92 19.74 24.90
C LEU A 22 8.65 20.52 24.56
N PRO A 23 8.56 21.13 23.36
CA PRO A 23 7.33 21.75 22.92
C PRO A 23 6.24 20.69 22.70
N GLN A 24 4.98 21.08 22.88
CA GLN A 24 3.81 20.33 22.39
C GLN A 24 3.57 18.95 23.02
N ILE A 25 4.11 18.70 24.22
CA ILE A 25 3.86 17.45 24.98
C ILE A 25 2.37 17.20 25.20
N ASN A 26 1.59 18.27 25.40
CA ASN A 26 0.16 18.20 25.72
C ASN A 26 -0.76 18.28 24.48
N ASN A 27 -0.21 18.17 23.26
CA ASN A 27 -1.03 18.17 22.05
C ASN A 27 -1.94 16.94 21.99
N LEU A 28 -3.10 17.11 21.36
CA LEU A 28 -4.07 16.05 21.08
C LEU A 28 -3.90 15.52 19.64
N PRO A 29 -4.22 14.24 19.37
CA PRO A 29 -4.24 13.70 18.01
C PRO A 29 -5.24 14.46 17.13
N GLY A 30 -4.93 14.63 15.85
CA GLY A 30 -5.76 15.35 14.88
C GLY A 30 -5.68 16.88 14.95
N PHE A 31 -4.80 17.44 15.78
CA PHE A 31 -4.55 18.88 15.87
C PHE A 31 -3.16 19.24 15.34
N GLN A 32 -2.90 20.54 15.19
CA GLN A 32 -1.72 21.10 14.53
C GLN A 32 -0.40 20.39 14.91
N ASN A 33 0.43 20.16 13.89
CA ASN A 33 1.70 19.41 13.90
C ASN A 33 1.55 17.88 14.01
N TYR A 34 0.33 17.35 14.22
CA TYR A 34 -0.05 15.94 14.07
C TYR A 34 0.89 14.92 14.76
N LEU A 35 1.61 15.33 15.80
CA LEU A 35 2.62 14.53 16.50
C LEU A 35 2.05 13.23 17.09
N ARG A 36 0.75 13.24 17.44
CA ARG A 36 0.04 12.07 18.00
C ARG A 36 -0.88 11.37 16.99
N GLY A 37 -0.78 11.72 15.71
CA GLY A 37 -1.60 11.19 14.62
C GLY A 37 -2.47 12.26 13.95
N SER A 38 -2.86 11.98 12.71
CA SER A 38 -3.67 12.87 11.86
C SER A 38 -5.15 12.88 12.20
N ASN A 39 -5.66 11.81 12.81
CA ASN A 39 -7.08 11.64 13.14
C ASN A 39 -7.30 11.75 14.65
N VAL A 40 -8.34 12.51 15.06
CA VAL A 40 -8.68 12.73 16.48
C VAL A 40 -8.98 11.42 17.22
N SER A 41 -9.70 10.51 16.58
CA SER A 41 -10.03 9.19 17.14
C SER A 41 -8.90 8.16 17.02
N GLY A 42 -7.80 8.48 16.32
CA GLY A 42 -6.73 7.52 16.03
C GLY A 42 -7.28 6.21 15.46
N TYR A 43 -6.87 5.08 16.03
CA TYR A 43 -7.31 3.75 15.63
C TYR A 43 -8.57 3.23 16.35
N THR A 44 -9.18 4.03 17.23
CA THR A 44 -10.39 3.61 17.96
C THR A 44 -11.63 3.56 17.07
N SER A 45 -11.71 4.43 16.06
CA SER A 45 -12.84 4.46 15.11
C SER A 45 -12.57 3.64 13.84
N ARG A 46 -11.33 3.65 13.34
CA ARG A 46 -10.90 2.92 12.15
C ARG A 46 -9.53 2.35 12.40
N SER A 47 -9.40 1.03 12.38
CA SER A 47 -8.10 0.35 12.50
C SER A 47 -7.21 0.65 11.31
N TRP A 48 -5.91 0.40 11.46
CA TRP A 48 -4.99 0.46 10.33
C TRP A 48 -5.34 -0.59 9.27
N GLU A 49 -4.89 -0.33 8.05
CA GLU A 49 -5.08 -1.26 6.93
C GLU A 49 -4.07 -2.40 7.01
N ILE A 50 -4.55 -3.63 6.88
CA ILE A 50 -3.78 -4.84 6.66
C ILE A 50 -3.69 -4.99 5.14
N ALA A 51 -2.64 -4.41 4.58
CA ALA A 51 -2.36 -4.36 3.15
C ALA A 51 -1.08 -5.15 2.85
N GLN A 52 -1.22 -6.46 2.63
CA GLN A 52 -0.09 -7.29 2.19
C GLN A 52 0.25 -6.96 0.74
N GLU A 53 1.54 -6.98 0.43
CA GLU A 53 2.02 -6.77 -0.93
C GLU A 53 1.86 -8.05 -1.76
N TYR A 54 1.23 -7.92 -2.93
CA TYR A 54 1.06 -9.02 -3.86
C TYR A 54 1.86 -8.79 -5.14
N ASN A 55 2.67 -9.78 -5.50
CA ASN A 55 3.64 -9.74 -6.61
C ASN A 55 3.48 -10.92 -7.58
N GLN A 56 2.36 -11.63 -7.56
CA GLN A 56 2.06 -12.71 -8.49
C GLN A 56 2.00 -12.19 -9.92
N SER A 57 2.68 -12.88 -10.84
CA SER A 57 2.81 -12.47 -12.24
C SER A 57 1.51 -12.59 -13.04
N LEU A 58 0.67 -13.58 -12.71
CA LEU A 58 -0.56 -13.90 -13.42
C LEU A 58 -1.79 -13.37 -12.64
N PRO A 59 -2.74 -12.70 -13.31
CA PRO A 59 -3.98 -12.22 -12.68
C PRO A 59 -4.82 -13.32 -12.04
N GLU A 60 -4.81 -14.52 -12.61
CA GLU A 60 -5.56 -15.67 -12.13
C GLU A 60 -5.04 -16.15 -10.77
N ASP A 61 -3.71 -16.30 -10.65
CA ASP A 61 -3.04 -16.70 -9.40
C ASP A 61 -3.23 -15.64 -8.31
N LEU A 62 -3.16 -14.36 -8.71
CA LEU A 62 -3.42 -13.26 -7.79
C LEU A 62 -4.86 -13.22 -7.31
N ASN A 63 -5.85 -13.45 -8.20
CA ASN A 63 -7.25 -13.51 -7.81
C ASN A 63 -7.49 -14.59 -6.75
N GLU A 64 -6.92 -15.78 -6.93
CA GLU A 64 -7.06 -16.88 -5.97
C GLU A 64 -6.46 -16.50 -4.60
N ALA A 65 -5.25 -15.91 -4.61
CA ALA A 65 -4.58 -15.44 -3.40
C ALA A 65 -5.41 -14.36 -2.68
N LEU A 66 -5.88 -13.34 -3.40
CA LEU A 66 -6.70 -12.27 -2.84
C LEU A 66 -8.00 -12.81 -2.22
N ARG A 67 -8.70 -13.72 -2.90
CA ARG A 67 -9.94 -14.31 -2.38
C ARG A 67 -9.71 -15.14 -1.12
N SER A 68 -8.57 -15.83 -1.02
CA SER A 68 -8.18 -16.53 0.19
C SER A 68 -7.92 -15.54 1.33
N ASP A 69 -7.19 -14.46 1.05
CA ASP A 69 -6.68 -13.55 2.08
C ASP A 69 -7.74 -12.59 2.60
N LEU A 70 -8.64 -12.16 1.73
CA LEU A 70 -9.85 -11.42 2.11
C LEU A 70 -10.72 -12.22 3.09
N LYS A 71 -10.80 -13.55 2.94
CA LYS A 71 -11.49 -14.42 3.92
C LYS A 71 -10.71 -14.58 5.23
N ARG A 72 -9.40 -14.34 5.21
CA ARG A 72 -8.50 -14.42 6.39
C ARG A 72 -8.32 -13.08 7.12
N GLY A 73 -8.99 -12.02 6.68
CA GLY A 73 -8.99 -10.71 7.35
C GLY A 73 -8.14 -9.63 6.69
N LEU A 74 -7.69 -9.81 5.44
CA LEU A 74 -7.19 -8.71 4.62
C LEU A 74 -8.30 -7.66 4.45
N ASN A 75 -7.98 -6.37 4.60
CA ASN A 75 -8.94 -5.28 4.52
C ASN A 75 -8.55 -4.16 3.53
N SER A 76 -7.40 -4.32 2.85
CA SER A 76 -6.90 -3.39 1.83
C SER A 76 -6.01 -4.18 0.87
N ILE A 77 -6.19 -3.98 -0.43
CA ILE A 77 -5.47 -4.70 -1.49
C ILE A 77 -4.28 -3.85 -1.93
N ASN A 78 -3.06 -4.39 -1.90
CA ASN A 78 -1.86 -3.70 -2.38
C ASN A 78 -1.16 -4.53 -3.47
N ILE A 79 -1.16 -4.03 -4.70
CA ILE A 79 -0.68 -4.75 -5.88
C ILE A 79 0.60 -4.09 -6.41
N VAL A 80 1.61 -4.92 -6.63
CA VAL A 80 2.84 -4.55 -7.33
C VAL A 80 2.75 -4.95 -8.78
N LEU A 81 3.02 -4.00 -9.66
CA LEU A 81 3.07 -4.21 -11.10
C LEU A 81 4.47 -4.59 -11.55
N ASP A 82 4.59 -5.37 -12.62
CA ASP A 82 5.88 -5.62 -13.25
C ASP A 82 6.48 -4.34 -13.86
N ASN A 83 7.79 -4.36 -14.11
CA ASN A 83 8.50 -3.21 -14.67
C ASN A 83 7.94 -2.77 -16.04
N PRO A 84 7.63 -3.67 -17.00
CA PRO A 84 7.00 -3.27 -18.27
C PRO A 84 5.67 -2.52 -18.10
N THR A 85 4.78 -3.00 -17.23
CA THR A 85 3.49 -2.35 -16.95
C THR A 85 3.70 -0.98 -16.31
N GLN A 86 4.63 -0.85 -15.37
CA GLN A 86 4.99 0.44 -14.76
C GLN A 86 5.55 1.46 -15.78
N LEU A 87 6.20 0.97 -16.83
CA LEU A 87 6.73 1.76 -17.93
C LEU A 87 5.70 2.01 -19.05
N GLY A 88 4.50 1.43 -18.96
CA GLY A 88 3.49 1.49 -20.02
C GLY A 88 3.90 0.77 -21.30
N ILE A 89 4.80 -0.21 -21.22
CA ILE A 89 5.23 -1.05 -22.34
C ILE A 89 4.36 -2.30 -22.33
N ASP A 90 3.67 -2.55 -23.45
CA ASP A 90 2.88 -3.77 -23.60
C ASP A 90 3.79 -5.02 -23.52
N ALA A 91 3.23 -6.11 -22.99
CA ALA A 91 3.98 -7.34 -22.74
C ALA A 91 4.63 -7.94 -24.01
N ASP A 92 4.05 -7.71 -25.19
CA ASP A 92 4.56 -8.15 -26.49
C ASP A 92 5.74 -7.30 -27.01
N GLN A 93 5.84 -6.05 -26.56
CA GLN A 93 6.93 -5.11 -26.90
C GLN A 93 8.08 -5.16 -25.88
N SER A 94 7.89 -5.88 -24.78
CA SER A 94 8.84 -5.99 -23.69
C SER A 94 10.00 -6.95 -24.02
N LYS A 95 11.12 -6.78 -23.30
CA LYS A 95 12.25 -7.71 -23.38
C LYS A 95 11.86 -9.05 -22.75
N THR A 96 12.31 -10.14 -23.37
CA THR A 96 12.12 -11.50 -22.85
C THR A 96 12.61 -11.61 -21.41
N GLY A 97 11.74 -12.08 -20.51
CA GLY A 97 12.05 -12.29 -19.10
C GLY A 97 11.75 -11.12 -18.17
N GLU A 98 11.32 -9.96 -18.67
CA GLU A 98 10.89 -8.82 -17.84
C GLU A 98 9.37 -8.81 -17.59
N VAL A 99 8.59 -9.49 -18.43
CA VAL A 99 7.14 -9.64 -18.28
C VAL A 99 6.83 -10.52 -17.07
N GLY A 100 6.05 -9.99 -16.14
CA GLY A 100 5.64 -10.68 -14.92
C GLY A 100 6.77 -10.87 -13.90
N LYS A 101 7.93 -10.23 -14.11
CA LYS A 101 9.06 -10.33 -13.18
C LYS A 101 8.82 -9.46 -11.96
N ASP A 102 8.86 -10.07 -10.78
CA ASP A 102 8.69 -9.43 -9.47
C ASP A 102 7.38 -8.62 -9.32
N GLY A 103 6.37 -8.89 -10.15
CA GLY A 103 5.11 -8.15 -10.14
C GLY A 103 4.11 -8.65 -11.17
N LEU A 104 2.89 -8.12 -11.06
CA LEU A 104 1.77 -8.47 -11.90
C LEU A 104 1.89 -7.81 -13.28
N SER A 105 1.72 -8.63 -14.33
CA SER A 105 1.70 -8.13 -15.71
C SER A 105 0.27 -7.81 -16.16
N ILE A 106 0.00 -6.54 -16.49
CA ILE A 106 -1.32 -6.09 -16.98
C ILE A 106 -1.17 -5.25 -18.24
N SER A 107 -1.70 -5.75 -19.35
CA SER A 107 -1.74 -5.03 -20.63
C SER A 107 -3.14 -4.57 -21.05
N GLY A 108 -4.17 -4.71 -20.19
CA GLY A 108 -5.51 -4.26 -20.56
C GLY A 108 -6.63 -4.55 -19.56
N VAL A 109 -7.80 -3.96 -19.81
CA VAL A 109 -8.99 -4.04 -18.92
C VAL A 109 -9.46 -5.48 -18.72
N ARG A 110 -9.34 -6.33 -19.74
CA ARG A 110 -9.74 -7.75 -19.63
C ARG A 110 -8.95 -8.51 -18.58
N LYS A 111 -7.66 -8.18 -18.39
CA LYS A 111 -6.82 -8.79 -17.35
C LYS A 111 -7.22 -8.31 -15.95
N MET A 112 -7.59 -7.03 -15.81
CA MET A 112 -8.19 -6.52 -14.58
C MET A 112 -9.53 -7.17 -14.24
N GLN A 113 -10.37 -7.46 -15.24
CA GLN A 113 -11.63 -8.17 -15.02
C GLN A 113 -11.41 -9.58 -14.47
N VAL A 114 -10.34 -10.26 -14.91
CA VAL A 114 -9.96 -11.57 -14.36
C VAL A 114 -9.42 -11.43 -12.94
N LEU A 115 -8.55 -10.45 -12.72
CA LEU A 115 -7.96 -10.17 -11.40
C LEU A 115 -9.01 -9.93 -10.32
N PHE A 116 -10.03 -9.13 -10.61
CA PHE A 116 -11.07 -8.75 -9.64
C PHE A 116 -12.35 -9.57 -9.75
N LYS A 117 -12.33 -10.67 -10.51
CA LYS A 117 -13.47 -11.56 -10.61
C LYS A 117 -13.87 -12.07 -9.21
N ASP A 118 -15.16 -11.99 -8.90
CA ASP A 118 -15.73 -12.42 -7.62
C ASP A 118 -15.16 -11.68 -6.37
N ILE A 119 -14.63 -10.46 -6.55
CA ILE A 119 -14.17 -9.57 -5.46
C ILE A 119 -15.04 -8.31 -5.46
N ASP A 120 -15.63 -7.97 -4.30
CA ASP A 120 -16.38 -6.71 -4.14
C ASP A 120 -15.42 -5.53 -3.96
N LEU A 121 -15.31 -4.69 -4.99
CA LEU A 121 -14.45 -3.51 -5.00
C LEU A 121 -15.09 -2.29 -4.32
N THR A 122 -16.37 -2.34 -3.98
CA THR A 122 -17.09 -1.19 -3.38
C THR A 122 -16.55 -0.85 -2.00
N ASN A 123 -16.16 -1.88 -1.24
CA ASN A 123 -15.78 -1.78 0.16
C ASN A 123 -14.30 -2.08 0.42
N GLN A 124 -13.54 -2.40 -0.63
CA GLN A 124 -12.13 -2.77 -0.52
C GLN A 124 -11.26 -1.63 -1.07
N PRO A 125 -10.51 -0.92 -0.22
CA PRO A 125 -9.46 -0.02 -0.67
C PRO A 125 -8.45 -0.78 -1.53
N ILE A 126 -8.03 -0.17 -2.64
CA ILE A 126 -7.06 -0.75 -3.57
C ILE A 126 -5.94 0.24 -3.76
N ASN A 127 -4.72 -0.22 -3.51
CA ASN A 127 -3.48 0.49 -3.71
C ASN A 127 -2.74 -0.19 -4.86
N ILE A 128 -2.46 0.56 -5.92
CA ILE A 128 -1.68 0.09 -7.06
C ILE A 128 -0.58 1.11 -7.31
N SER A 129 0.67 0.65 -7.17
CA SER A 129 1.84 1.47 -7.48
C SER A 129 2.05 1.48 -9.00
N GLY A 130 1.50 2.50 -9.67
CA GLY A 130 1.49 2.64 -11.13
C GLY A 130 2.84 3.00 -11.78
N GLY A 131 3.90 3.23 -11.01
CA GLY A 131 5.20 3.63 -11.53
C GLY A 131 5.22 5.04 -12.14
N PHE A 132 6.16 5.27 -13.08
CA PHE A 132 6.47 6.60 -13.63
C PHE A 132 5.45 7.08 -14.68
N HIS A 133 4.70 6.16 -15.30
CA HIS A 133 3.69 6.53 -16.29
C HIS A 133 2.30 6.69 -15.65
N HIS A 134 1.63 7.80 -15.99
CA HIS A 134 0.27 8.11 -15.55
C HIS A 134 -0.70 6.97 -15.91
N PHE A 135 -1.02 6.11 -14.93
CA PHE A 135 -2.22 5.29 -14.94
C PHE A 135 -3.41 6.26 -14.95
N GLN A 136 -3.99 6.54 -16.12
CA GLN A 136 -5.12 7.46 -16.23
C GLN A 136 -6.34 6.91 -15.47
N SER A 137 -6.97 7.78 -14.68
CA SER A 137 -8.19 7.51 -13.90
C SER A 137 -9.38 6.98 -14.71
N HIS A 138 -9.37 7.11 -16.04
CA HIS A 138 -10.38 6.52 -16.93
C HIS A 138 -10.40 4.98 -16.90
N PHE A 139 -9.29 4.33 -16.53
CA PHE A 139 -9.20 2.87 -16.50
C PHE A 139 -10.01 2.25 -15.35
N PHE A 140 -10.07 2.92 -14.19
CA PHE A 140 -10.79 2.43 -13.01
C PHE A 140 -12.31 2.64 -13.10
N TYR A 141 -12.77 3.71 -13.77
CA TYR A 141 -14.19 4.04 -13.83
C TYR A 141 -15.03 3.00 -14.62
N SER A 142 -14.40 2.26 -15.53
CA SER A 142 -15.05 1.20 -16.33
C SER A 142 -15.17 -0.14 -15.57
N LEU A 143 -14.40 -0.34 -14.49
CA LEU A 143 -14.43 -1.57 -13.69
C LEU A 143 -15.50 -1.55 -12.60
N CYS A 144 -15.91 -0.37 -12.13
CA CYS A 144 -16.91 -0.21 -11.07
C CYS A 144 -18.36 -0.02 -11.59
N LYS A 145 -18.62 -0.26 -12.88
CA LYS A 145 -19.96 -0.27 -13.49
C LYS A 145 -20.25 -1.64 -14.07
#